data_AF-A0A9E5LT74-F1
#
_entry.id   AF-A0A9E5LT74-F1
#
_cell.length_a   1.000
_cell.length_b   1.000
_cell.length_c   1.000
_cell.angle_alpha   90.00
_cell.angle_beta   90.00
_cell.angle_gamma   90.00
#
_symmetry.space_group_name_H-M   'P 1'
#
loop_
_entity.id
_entity.type
_entity.pdbx_description
1 polymer ?
#
loop_
_entity_poly.entity_id
_entity_poly.type
_entity_poly.pdbx_seq_one_letter_code
_entity_poly.pdbx_strand_id
1 'polypeptide(L)'
;MLNPTKDIQTRQIPLRLPKALTISQISRLIDSSMIEDEAISIRNKAILELLYSTGGRVSEIVGINLVDLSEVSSSDSKVHVIKLRGKGSKERVVPIGSFGVKALNDYLVRVRPSLINKSKKGKSE
;
A
#
# COMPACT_ATOMS: atom_id res chain seq x y z
N MET A 1 -25.52 15.04 -42.89
CA MET A 1 -24.07 15.10 -43.23
C MET A 1 -23.29 14.36 -42.17
N LEU A 2 -22.51 13.36 -42.57
CA LEU A 2 -21.65 12.55 -41.70
C LEU A 2 -20.45 13.41 -41.26
N ASN A 3 -20.14 13.48 -39.96
CA ASN A 3 -18.97 14.21 -39.48
C ASN A 3 -17.70 13.38 -39.75
N PRO A 4 -16.81 13.80 -40.67
CA PRO A 4 -15.63 13.04 -41.09
C PRO A 4 -14.51 13.00 -40.03
N THR A 5 -14.66 13.72 -38.91
CA THR A 5 -13.65 13.82 -37.85
C THR A 5 -13.98 13.02 -36.59
N LYS A 6 -15.05 12.20 -36.63
CA LYS A 6 -15.53 11.44 -35.46
C LYS A 6 -14.51 10.43 -34.91
N ASP A 7 -13.68 9.86 -35.78
CA ASP A 7 -12.67 8.85 -35.41
C ASP A 7 -11.28 9.45 -35.15
N ILE A 8 -11.14 10.77 -35.23
CA ILE A 8 -9.90 11.45 -34.91
C ILE A 8 -9.80 11.58 -33.38
N GLN A 9 -9.03 10.69 -32.76
CA GLN A 9 -8.68 10.85 -31.35
C GLN A 9 -7.88 12.14 -31.16
N THR A 10 -8.40 13.03 -30.32
CA THR A 10 -7.66 14.22 -29.90
C THR A 10 -6.45 13.79 -29.06
N ARG A 11 -5.30 14.43 -29.28
CA ARG A 11 -4.10 14.18 -28.50
C ARG A 11 -4.41 14.51 -27.04
N GLN A 12 -4.41 13.50 -26.17
CA GLN A 12 -4.57 13.73 -24.74
C GLN A 12 -3.44 14.64 -24.26
N ILE A 13 -3.81 15.79 -23.70
CA ILE A 13 -2.85 16.72 -23.10
C ILE A 13 -2.24 15.99 -21.90
N PRO A 14 -0.92 15.81 -21.84
CA PRO A 14 -0.29 15.10 -20.74
C PRO A 14 -0.51 15.91 -19.45
N LEU A 15 -1.22 15.31 -18.49
CA LEU A 15 -1.32 15.84 -17.14
C LEU A 15 0.08 15.86 -16.52
N ARG A 16 0.49 17.02 -15.99
CA ARG A 16 1.73 17.11 -15.24
C ARG A 16 1.55 16.36 -13.92
N LEU A 17 2.53 15.54 -13.56
CA LEU A 17 2.54 14.92 -12.24
C LEU A 17 2.56 16.00 -11.15
N PRO A 18 1.81 15.81 -10.05
CA PRO A 18 1.88 16.70 -8.90
C PRO A 18 3.32 16.83 -8.39
N LYS A 19 3.62 17.97 -7.75
CA LYS A 19 4.90 18.17 -7.07
C LYS A 19 5.08 17.12 -5.97
N ALA A 20 6.33 16.72 -5.74
CA ALA A 20 6.68 15.82 -4.64
C ALA A 20 6.24 16.42 -3.30
N LEU A 21 5.71 15.56 -2.42
CA LEU A 21 5.31 15.95 -1.07
C LEU A 21 6.54 16.14 -0.18
N THR A 22 6.46 17.13 0.70
CA THR A 22 7.44 17.34 1.77
C THR A 22 7.27 16.31 2.89
N ILE A 23 8.30 16.11 3.70
CA ILE A 23 8.27 15.17 4.85
C ILE A 23 7.13 15.53 5.81
N SER A 24 6.89 16.82 6.07
CA SER A 24 5.80 17.27 6.95
C SER A 24 4.41 16.98 6.36
N GLN A 25 4.25 17.09 5.04
CA GLN A 25 3.01 16.71 4.37
C GLN A 25 2.77 15.20 4.44
N ILE A 26 3.81 14.38 4.30
CA ILE A 26 3.72 12.93 4.46
C ILE A 26 3.33 12.56 5.89
N SER A 27 3.94 13.17 6.90
CA SER A 27 3.56 12.94 8.30
C SER A 27 2.09 13.23 8.52
N ARG A 28 1.61 14.41 8.10
CA ARG A 28 0.19 14.79 8.22
C ARG A 28 -0.74 13.84 7.47
N LEU A 29 -0.32 13.34 6.30
CA LEU A 29 -1.08 12.36 5.54
C LEU A 29 -1.22 11.04 6.30
N ILE A 30 -0.12 10.54 6.88
CA ILE A 30 -0.13 9.32 7.69
C ILE A 30 -0.99 9.53 8.95
N ASP A 31 -0.85 10.66 9.63
CA ASP A 31 -1.62 10.98 10.84
C ASP A 31 -3.12 11.12 10.56
N SER A 32 -3.50 11.58 9.36
CA SER A 32 -4.89 11.66 8.92
C SER A 32 -5.59 10.30 8.78
N SER A 33 -4.84 9.19 8.86
CA SER A 33 -5.44 7.85 8.85
C SER A 33 -6.16 7.50 10.15
N MET A 34 -5.99 8.30 11.21
CA MET A 34 -6.65 8.11 12.51
C MET A 34 -8.09 8.63 12.44
N ILE A 35 -9.04 7.71 12.55
CA ILE A 35 -10.49 7.96 12.61
C ILE A 35 -11.09 7.24 13.83
N GLU A 36 -12.38 7.43 14.09
CA GLU A 36 -13.05 6.82 15.25
C GLU A 36 -12.99 5.28 15.25
N ASP A 37 -13.04 4.64 14.08
CA ASP A 37 -12.85 3.19 13.97
C ASP A 37 -11.35 2.84 14.04
N GLU A 38 -10.93 2.31 15.20
CA GLU A 38 -9.55 1.92 15.47
C GLU A 38 -9.03 0.85 14.49
N ALA A 39 -9.88 -0.12 14.11
CA ALA A 39 -9.50 -1.19 13.21
C ALA A 39 -9.21 -0.64 11.80
N ILE A 40 -10.07 0.23 11.29
CA ILE A 40 -9.86 0.91 10.02
C ILE A 40 -8.64 1.82 10.09
N SER A 41 -8.45 2.52 11.21
CA SER A 41 -7.33 3.45 11.40
C SER A 41 -5.97 2.76 11.31
N ILE A 42 -5.80 1.65 12.05
CA ILE A 42 -4.55 0.87 12.05
C ILE A 42 -4.29 0.27 10.67
N ARG A 43 -5.33 -0.24 9.99
CA ARG A 43 -5.21 -0.76 8.62
C ARG A 43 -4.75 0.33 7.65
N ASN A 44 -5.41 1.49 7.69
CA ASN A 44 -5.10 2.60 6.79
C ASN A 44 -3.69 3.14 7.05
N LYS A 45 -3.27 3.24 8.33
CA LYS A 45 -1.90 3.60 8.69
C LYS A 45 -0.89 2.64 8.09
N ALA A 46 -1.11 1.33 8.24
CA ALA A 46 -0.23 0.30 7.69
C ALA A 46 -0.09 0.41 6.16
N ILE A 47 -1.19 0.70 5.46
CA ILE A 47 -1.16 0.90 3.99
C ILE A 47 -0.33 2.12 3.61
N LEU A 48 -0.55 3.27 4.27
CA LEU A 48 0.19 4.50 3.97
C LEU A 48 1.68 4.39 4.29
N GLU A 49 2.02 3.79 5.43
CA GLU A 49 3.40 3.54 5.84
C GLU A 49 4.11 2.58 4.88
N LEU A 50 3.43 1.53 4.40
CA LEU A 50 4.00 0.63 3.40
C LEU A 50 4.20 1.31 2.05
N LEU A 51 3.23 2.12 1.59
CA LEU A 51 3.36 2.90 0.35
C LEU A 51 4.58 3.82 0.43
N TYR A 52 4.71 4.57 1.52
CA TYR A 52 5.81 5.50 1.72
C TYR A 52 7.15 4.78 1.87
N SER A 53 7.18 3.70 2.66
CA SER A 53 8.40 2.96 2.96
C SER A 53 8.96 2.19 1.76
N THR A 54 8.10 1.63 0.90
CA THR A 54 8.53 0.70 -0.15
C THR A 54 8.53 1.33 -1.55
N GLY A 55 7.87 2.49 -1.71
CA GLY A 55 7.61 3.09 -3.02
C GLY A 55 6.74 2.20 -3.92
N GLY A 56 6.01 1.24 -3.33
CA GLY A 56 5.12 0.34 -4.06
C GLY A 56 3.92 1.08 -4.66
N ARG A 57 3.35 0.51 -5.72
CA ARG A 57 2.07 0.99 -6.27
C ARG A 57 0.92 0.54 -5.39
N VAL A 58 -0.18 1.29 -5.39
CA VAL A 58 -1.40 0.93 -4.64
C VAL A 58 -1.83 -0.51 -4.92
N SER A 59 -1.89 -0.92 -6.19
CA SER A 59 -2.25 -2.28 -6.59
C SER A 59 -1.29 -3.35 -6.07
N GLU A 60 0.00 -3.01 -5.93
CA GLU A 60 1.02 -3.91 -5.38
C GLU A 60 0.81 -4.07 -3.87
N ILE A 61 0.55 -2.97 -3.14
CA ILE A 61 0.36 -2.97 -1.68
C ILE A 61 -0.93 -3.68 -1.24
N VAL A 62 -2.05 -3.43 -1.93
CA VAL A 62 -3.31 -4.12 -1.58
C VAL A 62 -3.31 -5.60 -1.94
N GLY A 63 -2.44 -6.01 -2.86
CA GLY A 63 -2.29 -7.40 -3.32
C GLY A 63 -1.23 -8.21 -2.57
N ILE A 64 -0.60 -7.66 -1.53
CA ILE A 64 0.47 -8.33 -0.78
C ILE A 64 -0.05 -9.62 -0.16
N ASN A 65 0.69 -10.72 -0.37
CA ASN A 65 0.52 -11.94 0.38
C ASN A 65 1.54 -11.98 1.54
N LEU A 66 1.16 -12.62 2.66
CA LEU A 66 2.05 -12.80 3.80
C LEU A 66 3.32 -13.59 3.44
N VAL A 67 3.23 -14.49 2.46
CA VAL A 67 4.38 -15.27 1.97
C VAL A 67 5.41 -14.41 1.22
N ASP A 68 5.02 -13.21 0.78
CA ASP A 68 5.91 -12.29 0.09
C ASP A 68 6.70 -11.39 1.08
N LEU A 69 6.42 -11.51 2.38
CA LEU A 69 7.16 -10.83 3.45
C LEU A 69 8.26 -11.75 3.99
N SER A 70 9.45 -11.21 4.19
CA SER A 70 10.58 -11.97 4.75
C SER A 70 11.44 -11.09 5.63
N GLU A 71 12.07 -11.68 6.64
CA GLU A 71 13.11 -11.04 7.44
C GLU A 71 14.45 -11.60 6.97
N VAL A 72 15.35 -10.72 6.55
CA VAL A 72 16.74 -11.06 6.24
C VAL A 72 17.58 -10.63 7.42
N SER A 73 18.16 -11.60 8.13
CA SER A 73 19.06 -11.35 9.25
C SER A 73 20.50 -11.61 8.82
N SER A 74 21.37 -10.63 9.07
CA SER A 74 22.83 -10.79 9.06
C SER A 74 23.35 -10.78 10.50
N SER A 75 24.63 -11.09 10.71
CA SER A 75 25.30 -11.07 12.03
C SER A 75 25.01 -9.80 12.84
N ASP A 76 24.89 -8.66 12.15
CA ASP A 76 24.84 -7.34 12.78
C ASP A 76 23.53 -6.57 12.55
N SER A 77 22.59 -7.09 11.75
CA SER A 77 21.36 -6.36 11.43
C SER A 77 20.20 -7.25 10.95
N LYS A 78 18.99 -6.78 11.23
CA LYS A 78 17.73 -7.36 10.73
C LYS A 78 17.07 -6.39 9.78
N VAL A 79 16.75 -6.84 8.57
CA VAL A 79 16.05 -6.06 7.56
C VAL A 79 14.81 -6.81 7.12
N HIS A 80 13.66 -6.16 7.25
CA HIS A 80 12.42 -6.68 6.69
C HIS A 80 12.37 -6.32 5.20
N VAL A 81 12.02 -7.30 4.38
CA VAL A 81 11.88 -7.12 2.93
C VAL A 81 10.51 -7.60 2.47
N ILE A 82 10.06 -7.01 1.39
CA ILE A 82 8.82 -7.40 0.71
C ILE A 82 9.07 -7.61 -0.77
N LYS A 83 8.49 -8.68 -1.31
CA LYS A 83 8.45 -8.92 -2.74
C LYS A 83 7.23 -8.23 -3.37
N LEU A 84 7.47 -7.30 -4.29
CA LEU A 84 6.43 -6.61 -5.05
C LEU A 84 6.37 -7.17 -6.48
N ARG A 85 5.16 -7.42 -6.99
CA ARG A 85 4.91 -7.90 -8.36
C ARG A 85 4.32 -6.78 -9.22
N GLY A 86 5.10 -6.34 -10.21
CA GLY A 86 4.71 -5.30 -11.15
C GLY A 86 4.14 -5.84 -12.47
N LYS A 87 3.92 -4.94 -13.43
CA LYS A 87 3.43 -5.27 -14.78
C LYS A 87 4.39 -6.23 -15.51
N GLY A 88 3.81 -7.21 -16.21
CA GLY A 88 4.56 -8.21 -16.98
C GLY A 88 5.23 -9.26 -16.10
N SER A 89 4.66 -9.55 -14.93
CA SER A 89 5.16 -10.55 -13.97
C SER A 89 6.58 -10.27 -13.47
N LYS A 90 7.02 -9.01 -13.52
CA LYS A 90 8.32 -8.60 -12.97
C LYS A 90 8.24 -8.51 -11.46
N GLU A 91 9.14 -9.20 -10.78
CA GLU A 91 9.26 -9.16 -9.32
C GLU A 91 10.45 -8.30 -8.89
N ARG A 92 10.32 -7.61 -7.75
CA ARG A 92 11.44 -6.95 -7.08
C ARG A 92 11.32 -7.14 -5.58
N VAL A 93 12.46 -7.26 -4.90
CA VAL A 93 12.53 -7.28 -3.44
C VAL A 93 12.91 -5.88 -2.98
N VAL A 94 12.13 -5.30 -2.07
CA VAL A 94 12.37 -3.96 -1.52
C VAL A 94 12.39 -4.02 0.01
N PRO A 95 13.31 -3.27 0.66
CA PRO A 95 13.33 -3.19 2.11
C PRO A 95 12.12 -2.41 2.64
N ILE A 96 11.70 -2.74 3.84
CA ILE A 96 10.67 -2.03 4.61
C ILE A 96 11.37 -1.34 5.78
N GLY A 97 11.14 -0.03 5.90
CA GLY A 97 11.61 0.79 7.00
C GLY A 97 10.89 0.47 8.32
N SER A 98 11.51 0.87 9.42
CA SER A 98 11.04 0.55 10.79
C SER A 98 9.60 0.97 11.06
N PHE A 99 9.18 2.15 10.58
CA PHE A 99 7.79 2.63 10.72
C PHE A 99 6.79 1.75 9.96
N GLY A 100 7.13 1.36 8.72
CA GLY A 100 6.34 0.42 7.92
C GLY A 100 6.19 -0.95 8.58
N VAL A 101 7.29 -1.48 9.12
CA VAL A 101 7.30 -2.75 9.85
C VAL A 101 6.42 -2.67 11.10
N LYS A 102 6.56 -1.59 11.89
CA LYS A 102 5.76 -1.38 13.08
C LYS A 102 4.26 -1.32 12.76
N ALA A 103 3.88 -0.50 11.78
CA ALA A 103 2.48 -0.33 11.39
C ALA A 103 1.89 -1.63 10.83
N LEU A 104 2.67 -2.37 10.03
CA LEU A 104 2.27 -3.68 9.52
C LEU A 104 2.05 -4.69 10.66
N ASN A 105 2.96 -4.76 11.62
CA ASN A 105 2.82 -5.65 12.79
C ASN A 105 1.61 -5.28 13.64
N ASP A 106 1.39 -3.99 13.91
CA ASP A 106 0.21 -3.52 14.64
C ASP A 106 -1.09 -3.95 13.92
N TYR A 107 -1.13 -3.87 12.59
CA TYR A 107 -2.27 -4.37 11.80
C TYR A 107 -2.43 -5.89 11.87
N LEU A 108 -1.35 -6.65 11.64
CA LEU A 108 -1.40 -8.12 11.58
C LEU A 108 -1.80 -8.75 12.91
N VAL A 109 -1.35 -8.17 14.03
CA VAL A 109 -1.58 -8.72 15.37
C VAL A 109 -2.89 -8.22 15.97
N ARG A 110 -3.16 -6.91 15.91
CA ARG A 110 -4.27 -6.31 16.66
C ARG A 110 -5.59 -6.32 15.90
N VAL A 111 -5.54 -6.21 14.57
CA VAL A 111 -6.74 -5.88 13.77
C VAL A 111 -7.11 -6.98 12.78
N ARG A 112 -6.15 -7.53 12.05
CA ARG A 112 -6.44 -8.53 11.01
C ARG A 112 -7.25 -9.74 11.52
N PRO A 113 -7.00 -10.31 12.72
CA PRO A 113 -7.78 -11.44 13.21
C PRO A 113 -9.26 -11.13 13.41
N SER A 114 -9.58 -9.97 13.98
CA SER A 114 -10.97 -9.56 14.23
C SER A 114 -11.72 -9.28 12.93
N LEU A 115 -11.06 -8.65 11.94
CA LEU A 115 -11.64 -8.42 10.61
C LEU A 115 -11.93 -9.72 9.85
N ILE A 116 -11.04 -10.71 9.92
CA ILE A 116 -11.25 -12.02 9.30
C ILE A 116 -12.46 -12.72 9.92
N ASN A 117 -12.58 -12.69 11.26
CA ASN A 117 -13.70 -13.31 11.95
C ASN A 117 -15.04 -12.65 11.61
N LYS A 118 -15.07 -11.31 11.51
CA LYS A 118 -16.27 -10.57 11.08
C LYS A 118 -16.69 -10.92 9.66
N SER A 119 -15.72 -11.06 8.74
CA SER A 119 -15.99 -11.46 7.35
C SER A 119 -16.52 -12.88 7.21
N LYS A 120 -16.09 -13.83 8.07
CA LYS A 120 -16.63 -15.20 8.06
C LYS A 120 -18.09 -15.22 8.51
N LYS A 121 -18.43 -14.43 9.54
CA LYS A 121 -19.78 -14.40 10.11
C LYS A 121 -20.83 -13.89 9.11
N GLY A 122 -20.50 -12.87 8.31
CA GLY A 122 -21.39 -12.36 7.25
C GLY A 122 -21.45 -13.18 5.96
N LYS A 123 -20.74 -14.31 5.87
CA LYS A 123 -20.86 -15.30 4.77
C LYS A 123 -21.68 -16.54 5.17
N SER A 124 -22.08 -16.63 6.43
CA SER A 124 -22.89 -17.72 6.98
C SER A 124 -24.36 -17.32 7.20
N GLU A 125 -24.73 -16.14 6.69
CA GLU A 125 -26.09 -15.62 6.51
C GLU A 125 -26.31 -15.41 5.01
#